data_AF-A0A945X140-F1
#
_entry.id   AF-A0A945X140-F1
#
_cell.length_a   1.000
_cell.length_b   1.000
_cell.length_c   1.000
_cell.angle_alpha   90.00
_cell.angle_beta   90.00
_cell.angle_gamma   90.00
#
_symmetry.space_group_name_H-M   'P 1'
#
loop_
_entity.id
_entity.type
_entity.pdbx_description
1 polymer ?
#
loop_
_entity_poly.entity_id
_entity_poly.type
_entity_poly.pdbx_seq_one_letter_code
_entity_poly.pdbx_strand_id
1 'polypeptide(L)'
;MNVAPGDTSRAAEPTYEAAWREYRRRLTHYSWASRLFLLPCLLLAFFCGTDGVSQMVCAGAAIFALSVFVVAILITQIRLLVWRCPQCGKRFAHSWFRGTSAFAHLRLSCLHCGTPIDS
;
A
#
# COMPACT_ATOMS: atom_id res chain seq x y z
N MET A 1 13.86 -40.96 -21.40
CA MET A 1 14.61 -39.83 -20.81
C MET A 1 13.86 -39.39 -19.57
N ASN A 2 14.34 -39.81 -18.40
CA ASN A 2 13.73 -39.51 -17.11
C ASN A 2 14.24 -38.15 -16.65
N VAL A 3 13.34 -37.16 -16.58
CA VAL A 3 13.63 -35.88 -15.94
C VAL A 3 13.68 -36.15 -14.44
N ALA A 4 14.86 -36.02 -13.84
CA ALA A 4 15.02 -36.14 -12.41
C ALA A 4 14.16 -35.06 -11.70
N PRO A 5 13.45 -35.38 -10.61
CA PRO A 5 12.84 -34.38 -9.74
C PRO A 5 13.98 -33.64 -9.01
N GLY A 6 14.59 -32.70 -9.72
CA GLY A 6 15.64 -31.84 -9.20
C GLY A 6 15.05 -30.78 -8.27
N ASP A 7 15.38 -30.89 -7.00
CA ASP A 7 15.45 -29.82 -6.01
C ASP A 7 14.38 -28.72 -6.13
N THR A 8 13.16 -29.05 -5.68
CA THR A 8 12.22 -28.03 -5.21
C THR A 8 12.70 -27.34 -3.93
N SER A 9 13.83 -27.75 -3.35
CA SER A 9 14.47 -27.16 -2.17
C SER A 9 15.66 -26.24 -2.50
N ARG A 10 15.69 -25.60 -3.67
CA ARG A 10 16.41 -24.34 -3.82
C ARG A 10 15.73 -23.34 -2.89
N ALA A 11 16.25 -23.32 -1.67
CA ALA A 11 16.04 -22.42 -0.57
C ALA A 11 14.99 -21.36 -0.83
N ALA A 12 13.98 -21.28 0.05
CA ALA A 12 13.44 -20.00 0.44
C ALA A 12 14.63 -19.09 0.76
N GLU A 13 15.11 -18.37 -0.25
CA GLU A 13 16.28 -17.53 -0.13
C GLU A 13 15.90 -16.51 0.95
N PRO A 14 16.68 -16.34 2.03
CA PRO A 14 16.35 -15.37 3.08
C PRO A 14 16.08 -13.96 2.50
N THR A 15 16.60 -13.69 1.30
CA THR A 15 16.30 -12.54 0.44
C THR A 15 14.81 -12.38 0.10
N TYR A 16 14.09 -13.45 -0.21
CA TYR A 16 12.67 -13.42 -0.62
C TYR A 16 11.76 -13.01 0.55
N GLU A 17 11.90 -13.68 1.69
CA GLU A 17 11.12 -13.34 2.88
C GLU A 17 11.44 -11.94 3.38
N ALA A 18 12.71 -11.53 3.33
CA ALA A 18 13.14 -10.19 3.70
C ALA A 18 12.49 -9.11 2.81
N ALA A 19 12.48 -9.33 1.48
CA ALA A 19 11.86 -8.41 0.53
C ALA A 19 10.35 -8.26 0.79
N TRP A 20 9.65 -9.37 1.08
CA TRP A 20 8.24 -9.36 1.41
C TRP A 20 7.91 -8.76 2.77
N ARG A 21 8.76 -8.98 3.76
CA ARG A 21 8.63 -8.38 5.09
C ARG A 21 8.77 -6.87 5.03
N GLU A 22 9.73 -6.38 4.24
CA GLU A 22 9.91 -4.95 4.01
C GLU A 22 8.72 -4.34 3.24
N TYR A 23 8.18 -5.04 2.24
CA TYR A 23 6.97 -4.63 1.54
C TYR A 23 5.76 -4.53 2.48
N ARG A 24 5.53 -5.54 3.32
CA ARG A 24 4.44 -5.54 4.32
C ARG A 24 4.62 -4.42 5.34
N ARG A 25 5.84 -4.21 5.84
CA ARG A 25 6.16 -3.12 6.78
C ARG A 25 5.80 -1.77 6.17
N ARG A 26 6.16 -1.53 4.90
CA ARG A 26 5.81 -0.30 4.18
C ARG A 26 4.31 -0.12 4.07
N LEU A 27 3.56 -1.13 3.61
CA LEU A 27 2.09 -1.07 3.53
C LEU A 27 1.43 -0.80 4.88
N THR A 28 1.86 -1.47 5.94
CA THR A 28 1.36 -1.27 7.28
C THR A 28 1.66 0.15 7.75
N HIS A 29 2.91 0.62 7.63
CA HIS A 29 3.27 2.00 7.98
C HIS A 29 2.47 3.03 7.18
N TYR A 30 2.28 2.84 5.87
CA TYR A 30 1.50 3.75 5.04
C TYR A 30 0.01 3.73 5.40
N SER A 31 -0.58 2.56 5.63
CA SER A 31 -1.98 2.48 6.05
C SER A 31 -2.21 3.14 7.42
N TRP A 32 -1.32 2.92 8.38
CA TRP A 32 -1.38 3.60 9.69
C TRP A 32 -1.18 5.10 9.56
N ALA A 33 -0.16 5.56 8.83
CA ALA A 33 0.08 6.98 8.60
C ALA A 33 -1.12 7.65 7.91
N SER A 34 -1.75 6.97 6.94
CA SER A 34 -2.90 7.52 6.24
C SER A 34 -4.11 7.71 7.17
N ARG A 35 -4.39 6.72 8.03
CA ARG A 35 -5.46 6.79 9.03
C ARG A 35 -5.18 7.86 10.09
N LEU A 36 -3.93 7.94 10.57
CA LEU A 36 -3.49 8.92 11.55
C LEU A 36 -3.52 10.36 11.02
N PHE A 37 -3.36 10.57 9.71
CA PHE A 37 -3.46 11.89 9.10
C PHE A 37 -4.91 12.31 8.81
N LEU A 38 -5.74 11.36 8.40
CA LEU A 38 -7.12 11.62 8.02
C LEU A 38 -7.98 11.97 9.26
N LEU A 39 -7.72 11.34 10.41
CA LEU A 39 -8.40 11.58 11.67
C LEU A 39 -8.33 13.06 12.15
N PRO A 40 -7.14 13.69 12.31
CA PRO A 40 -7.05 15.09 12.73
C PRO A 40 -7.61 16.05 11.69
N CYS A 41 -7.54 15.73 10.38
CA CYS A 41 -8.20 16.55 9.35
C CYS A 41 -9.73 16.55 9.53
N LEU A 42 -10.33 15.38 9.82
CA LEU A 42 -11.76 15.28 10.12
C LEU A 42 -12.13 16.00 11.42
N LEU A 43 -11.28 15.90 12.46
CA LEU A 43 -11.50 16.63 13.71
C LEU A 43 -11.42 18.14 13.49
N LEU A 44 -10.41 18.65 12.78
CA LEU A 44 -10.29 20.07 12.44
C LEU A 44 -11.49 20.57 11.63
N ALA A 45 -11.95 19.79 10.65
CA ALA A 45 -13.15 20.12 9.89
C ALA A 45 -14.41 20.15 10.77
N PHE A 46 -14.52 19.27 11.76
CA PHE A 46 -15.63 19.24 12.70
C PHE A 46 -15.62 20.42 13.69
N PHE A 47 -14.44 20.80 14.19
CA PHE A 47 -14.31 21.85 15.21
C PHE A 47 -14.22 23.28 14.66
N CYS A 48 -13.86 23.51 13.40
CA CYS A 48 -13.82 24.85 12.78
C CYS A 48 -15.20 25.50 12.50
N GLY A 49 -16.27 25.06 13.17
CA GLY A 49 -17.65 25.42 12.86
C GLY A 49 -18.22 26.69 13.50
N THR A 50 -17.52 27.37 14.42
CA THR A 50 -18.21 28.34 15.32
C THR A 50 -18.06 29.82 14.97
N ASP A 51 -17.02 30.26 14.25
CA ASP A 51 -16.75 31.69 14.04
C ASP A 51 -16.46 32.05 12.57
N GLY A 52 -17.13 33.07 12.02
CA GLY A 52 -17.14 33.35 10.57
C GLY A 52 -15.78 33.75 9.95
N VAL A 53 -14.89 34.42 10.69
CA VAL A 53 -13.57 34.82 10.17
C VAL A 53 -12.55 33.67 10.25
N SER A 54 -12.70 32.76 11.21
CA SER A 54 -11.84 31.58 11.31
C SER A 54 -12.15 30.54 10.22
N GLN A 55 -13.35 30.54 9.64
CA GLN A 55 -13.76 29.61 8.61
C GLN A 55 -12.91 29.70 7.32
N MET A 56 -12.59 30.90 6.83
CA MET A 56 -11.79 31.02 5.59
C MET A 56 -10.37 30.49 5.77
N VAL A 57 -9.73 30.81 6.91
CA VAL A 57 -8.37 30.34 7.22
C VAL A 57 -8.37 28.83 7.47
N CYS A 58 -9.36 28.33 8.25
CA CYS A 58 -9.55 26.90 8.46
C CYS A 58 -9.77 26.15 7.14
N ALA A 59 -10.62 26.67 6.25
CA ALA A 59 -10.91 26.04 4.97
C ALA A 59 -9.66 25.99 4.07
N GLY A 60 -8.90 27.09 3.99
CA GLY A 60 -7.64 27.11 3.25
C GLY A 60 -6.62 26.09 3.78
N ALA A 61 -6.45 26.03 5.10
CA ALA A 61 -5.57 25.04 5.74
C ALA A 61 -6.04 23.60 5.51
N ALA A 62 -7.35 23.34 5.59
CA ALA A 62 -7.93 22.01 5.35
C ALA A 62 -7.74 21.57 3.89
N ILE A 63 -7.98 22.46 2.92
CA ILE A 63 -7.78 22.19 1.49
C ILE A 63 -6.29 21.89 1.22
N PHE A 64 -5.39 22.68 1.80
CA PHE A 64 -3.95 22.44 1.66
C PHE A 64 -3.51 21.10 2.28
N ALA A 65 -3.98 20.78 3.49
CA ALA A 65 -3.69 19.50 4.12
C ALA A 65 -4.22 18.32 3.29
N LEU A 66 -5.46 18.45 2.77
CA LEU A 66 -6.07 17.44 1.91
C LEU A 66 -5.31 17.27 0.58
N SER A 67 -4.86 18.36 -0.04
CA SER A 67 -4.12 18.28 -1.31
C SER A 67 -2.77 17.59 -1.13
N VAL A 68 -2.01 17.93 -0.08
CA VAL A 68 -0.76 17.24 0.29
C VAL A 68 -1.01 15.76 0.55
N PHE A 69 -2.09 15.43 1.26
CA PHE A 69 -2.47 14.06 1.53
C PHE A 69 -2.79 13.25 0.27
N VAL A 70 -3.58 13.82 -0.64
CA VAL A 70 -3.91 13.19 -1.92
C VAL A 70 -2.65 12.94 -2.74
N VAL A 71 -1.72 13.90 -2.80
CA VAL A 71 -0.43 13.73 -3.49
C VAL A 71 0.40 12.61 -2.85
N ALA A 72 0.46 12.54 -1.52
CA ALA A 72 1.17 11.47 -0.81
C ALA A 72 0.57 10.08 -1.10
N ILE A 73 -0.76 9.96 -1.10
CA ILE A 73 -1.44 8.72 -1.51
C ILE A 73 -1.11 8.36 -2.95
N LEU A 74 -1.15 9.31 -3.88
CA LEU A 74 -0.83 9.03 -5.28
C LEU A 74 0.62 8.53 -5.45
N ILE A 75 1.59 9.18 -4.80
CA ILE A 75 3.01 8.77 -4.87
C ILE A 75 3.19 7.36 -4.30
N THR A 76 2.59 7.07 -3.15
CA THR A 76 2.69 5.75 -2.52
C THR A 76 2.03 4.67 -3.36
N GLN A 77 0.86 4.95 -3.95
CA GLN A 77 0.18 4.04 -4.87
C GLN A 77 1.03 3.78 -6.12
N ILE A 78 1.61 4.81 -6.73
CA ILE A 78 2.52 4.64 -7.87
C ILE A 78 3.72 3.76 -7.48
N ARG A 79 4.33 3.99 -6.31
CA ARG A 79 5.43 3.16 -5.83
C ARG A 79 5.03 1.70 -5.63
N LEU A 80 3.81 1.44 -5.15
CA LEU A 80 3.27 0.09 -5.02
C LEU A 80 3.00 -0.56 -6.38
N LEU A 81 2.44 0.19 -7.34
CA LEU A 81 2.17 -0.29 -8.71
C LEU A 81 3.45 -0.64 -9.48
N VAL A 82 4.52 0.11 -9.27
CA VAL A 82 5.82 -0.11 -9.92
C VAL A 82 6.61 -1.24 -9.25
N TRP A 83 6.20 -1.67 -8.05
CA TRP A 83 6.88 -2.75 -7.33
C TRP A 83 6.88 -4.05 -8.14
N ARG A 84 8.07 -4.64 -8.29
CA ARG A 84 8.31 -5.88 -9.03
C ARG A 84 8.35 -7.05 -8.06
N CYS A 85 7.70 -8.14 -8.44
CA CYS A 85 7.80 -9.39 -7.69
C CYS A 85 9.26 -9.88 -7.68
N PRO A 86 9.83 -10.23 -6.52
CA PRO A 86 11.22 -10.71 -6.42
C PRO A 86 11.44 -12.06 -7.11
N GLN A 87 10.38 -12.87 -7.28
CA GLN A 87 10.46 -14.20 -7.91
C GLN A 87 10.42 -14.10 -9.43
N CYS A 88 9.36 -13.49 -9.98
CA CYS A 88 9.16 -13.44 -11.43
C CYS A 88 9.65 -12.14 -12.10
N GLY A 89 10.06 -11.14 -11.33
CA GLY A 89 10.49 -9.82 -11.81
C GLY A 89 9.39 -8.94 -12.43
N LYS A 90 8.16 -9.47 -12.55
CA LYS A 90 7.03 -8.76 -13.17
C LYS A 90 6.34 -7.83 -12.16
N ARG A 91 5.73 -6.75 -12.66
CA ARG A 91 4.99 -5.78 -11.84
C ARG A 91 3.73 -6.41 -11.27
N PHE A 92 3.35 -6.03 -10.06
CA PHE A 92 2.28 -6.71 -9.32
C PHE A 92 0.87 -6.43 -9.86
N ALA A 93 0.65 -5.30 -10.52
CA ALA A 93 -0.70 -4.84 -10.85
C ALA A 93 -0.87 -4.61 -12.36
N HIS A 94 -1.63 -5.49 -13.00
CA HIS A 94 -2.38 -5.18 -14.22
C HIS A 94 -3.81 -4.69 -13.89
N SER A 95 -4.28 -4.76 -12.63
CA SER A 95 -5.63 -4.27 -12.30
C SER A 95 -5.70 -3.60 -10.94
N TRP A 96 -5.89 -2.29 -10.98
CA TRP A 96 -6.20 -1.41 -9.83
C TRP A 96 -7.55 -1.74 -9.17
N PHE A 97 -8.43 -2.48 -9.87
CA PHE A 97 -9.85 -2.65 -9.52
C PHE A 97 -10.29 -4.06 -9.09
N ARG A 98 -9.45 -5.09 -9.09
CA ARG A 98 -9.93 -6.48 -8.88
C ARG A 98 -10.17 -6.91 -7.42
N GLY A 99 -10.17 -6.01 -6.45
CA GLY A 99 -10.50 -6.37 -5.08
C GLY A 99 -10.84 -5.17 -4.24
N THR A 100 -12.10 -4.74 -4.29
CA THR A 100 -12.68 -3.74 -3.36
C THR A 100 -12.90 -4.30 -1.95
N SER A 101 -12.60 -5.57 -1.70
CA SER A 101 -12.60 -6.08 -0.33
C SER A 101 -11.40 -5.47 0.41
N ALA A 102 -11.68 -4.76 1.49
CA ALA A 102 -10.69 -4.15 2.39
C ALA A 102 -9.63 -5.13 2.93
N PHE A 103 -9.82 -6.44 2.68
CA PHE A 103 -8.95 -7.55 3.07
C PHE A 103 -8.26 -8.26 1.90
N ALA A 104 -8.52 -7.90 0.62
CA ALA A 104 -7.79 -8.46 -0.52
C ALA A 104 -6.28 -8.16 -0.45
N HIS A 105 -5.91 -7.06 0.21
CA HIS A 105 -4.52 -6.70 0.47
C HIS A 105 -3.79 -7.67 1.42
N LEU A 106 -4.50 -8.57 2.13
CA LEU A 106 -3.88 -9.58 3.00
C LEU A 106 -3.56 -10.88 2.26
N ARG A 107 -4.12 -11.13 1.07
CA ARG A 107 -3.82 -12.30 0.23
C ARG A 107 -3.15 -11.90 -1.08
N LEU A 108 -2.00 -11.21 -1.01
CA LEU A 108 -1.24 -10.86 -2.22
C LEU A 108 -0.48 -12.09 -2.77
N SER A 109 -1.17 -13.04 -3.39
CA SER A 109 -0.47 -13.94 -4.30
C SER A 109 -0.03 -13.17 -5.55
N CYS A 110 1.17 -13.46 -6.03
CA CYS A 110 1.67 -12.91 -7.28
C CYS A 110 0.78 -13.34 -8.45
N LEU A 111 0.12 -12.41 -9.15
CA LEU A 111 -0.77 -12.74 -10.29
C LEU A 111 -0.06 -13.48 -11.44
N HIS A 112 1.25 -13.29 -11.57
CA HIS A 112 2.04 -13.93 -12.62
C HIS A 112 2.61 -15.29 -12.25
N CYS A 113 2.97 -15.47 -10.98
CA CYS A 113 3.72 -16.62 -10.51
C CYS A 113 2.93 -17.50 -9.53
N GLY A 114 1.76 -17.05 -9.09
CA GLY A 114 0.85 -17.80 -8.22
C GLY A 114 1.38 -18.05 -6.81
N THR A 115 2.62 -17.64 -6.51
CA THR A 115 3.29 -17.97 -5.26
C THR A 115 2.59 -17.27 -4.10
N PRO A 116 2.12 -18.02 -3.08
CA PRO A 116 1.60 -17.42 -1.86
C PRO A 116 2.74 -16.74 -1.10
N ILE A 117 2.41 -15.66 -0.37
CA ILE A 117 3.36 -14.95 0.51
C ILE A 117 3.69 -15.80 1.75
N ASP A 118 2.79 -16.71 2.10
CA ASP A 118 2.83 -17.52 3.31
C ASP A 118 3.03 -18.99 2.87
N SER A 119 4.29 -19.39 2.65
CA SER A 119 4.70 -20.79 2.53
C SER A 119 5.40 -21.22 3.80
#